data_AF-A0A258L6A2-F1
#
_entry.id   AF-A0A258L6A2-F1
#
_cell.length_a   1.000
_cell.length_b   1.000
_cell.length_c   1.000
_cell.angle_alpha   90.00
_cell.angle_beta   90.00
_cell.angle_gamma   90.00
#
_symmetry.space_group_name_H-M   'P 1'
#
loop_
_entity.id
_entity.type
_entity.pdbx_description
1 polymer ?
#
loop_
_entity_poly.entity_id
_entity_poly.type
_entity_poly.pdbx_seq_one_letter_code
_entity_poly.pdbx_strand_id
1 'polypeptide(L)'
;MSSAGAKGQNDRKLLKVLSGEVLPTPPIWLMRQAGRYLAEYRATRTEAGGFLKLCYTPALAAEVTLQPIRRYGFDAAILFSDILVVPDALGQSVAFLEGEGPKLEPITSTVELTRLDRGKTGEKFGLICETVSRLRQDLPKETTLIGFCGAPWTVATYVVGGEGSSDQAAARRFAYRDPKGFQQLIDILVDTSVDYLDQQIKAGADTVMVFDSWAGTLPDREFAAWVTAPTARLVRDLKKRRPNVPVIGFPRGAGSNALGFVKETGVRGVGCDTAMPLKDMRTLAKDAGIAVQGNIDPLLLVAGGDALDRRIDETLEAMHGLPHIFNLGHGIVPDTPPENVARLVDRVRAFNKVSA
;
A
#
# COMPACT_ATOMS: atom_id res chain seq x y z
N MET A 1 -18.10 19.94 13.98
CA MET A 1 -17.73 19.50 12.62
C MET A 1 -19.02 19.11 11.91
N SER A 2 -19.39 19.85 10.86
CA SER A 2 -20.75 19.86 10.30
C SER A 2 -21.10 18.58 9.53
N SER A 3 -22.37 18.18 9.63
CA SER A 3 -23.03 17.03 8.97
C SER A 3 -22.83 16.93 7.45
N ALA A 4 -22.39 18.00 6.78
CA ALA A 4 -22.03 18.00 5.36
C ALA A 4 -20.74 17.21 5.05
N GLY A 5 -19.77 17.13 5.98
CA GLY A 5 -18.52 16.40 5.79
C GLY A 5 -18.69 14.88 5.85
N ALA A 6 -19.60 14.40 6.70
CA ALA A 6 -19.91 12.97 6.82
C ALA A 6 -20.71 12.44 5.61
N LYS A 7 -21.51 13.30 4.96
CA LYS A 7 -22.34 12.90 3.81
C LYS A 7 -21.52 12.62 2.55
N GLY A 8 -20.42 13.35 2.33
CA GLY A 8 -19.52 13.15 1.16
C GLY A 8 -18.55 11.97 1.28
N GLN A 9 -18.19 11.56 2.50
CA GLN A 9 -17.40 10.33 2.73
C GLN A 9 -18.21 9.06 2.44
N ASN A 10 -19.53 9.11 2.62
CA ASN A 10 -20.42 7.95 2.53
C ASN A 10 -20.72 7.48 1.10
N ASP A 11 -20.29 8.24 0.08
CA ASP A 11 -20.52 7.88 -1.33
C ASP A 11 -19.31 7.18 -1.99
N ARG A 12 -18.15 7.14 -1.33
CA ARG A 12 -16.95 6.55 -1.92
C ARG A 12 -17.00 5.02 -1.86
N LYS A 13 -17.07 4.38 -3.04
CA LYS A 13 -17.22 2.92 -3.17
C LYS A 13 -16.17 2.13 -2.39
N LEU A 14 -14.91 2.56 -2.41
CA LEU A 14 -13.83 1.86 -1.68
C LEU A 14 -14.08 1.86 -0.17
N LEU A 15 -14.51 2.99 0.41
CA LEU A 15 -14.79 3.07 1.85
C LEU A 15 -16.01 2.23 2.24
N LYS A 16 -17.04 2.17 1.38
CA LYS A 16 -18.19 1.28 1.55
C LYS A 16 -17.76 -0.18 1.65
N VAL A 17 -16.93 -0.64 0.72
CA VAL A 17 -16.41 -2.00 0.74
C VAL A 17 -15.55 -2.28 1.97
N LEU A 18 -14.69 -1.35 2.41
CA LEU A 18 -13.92 -1.50 3.65
C LEU A 18 -14.80 -1.52 4.93
N SER A 19 -16.00 -0.96 4.86
CA SER A 19 -17.01 -1.08 5.93
C SER A 19 -17.73 -2.43 5.93
N GLY A 20 -17.52 -3.25 4.90
CA GLY A 20 -18.12 -4.57 4.71
C GLY A 20 -19.32 -4.57 3.76
N GLU A 21 -19.62 -3.45 3.10
CA GLU A 21 -20.67 -3.39 2.09
C GLU A 21 -20.27 -4.20 0.86
N VAL A 22 -21.21 -4.99 0.35
CA VAL A 22 -21.06 -5.71 -0.92
C VAL A 22 -21.66 -4.85 -2.03
N LEU A 23 -20.85 -4.50 -3.03
CA LEU A 23 -21.30 -3.72 -4.17
C LEU A 23 -21.48 -4.62 -5.41
N PRO A 24 -22.47 -4.33 -6.29
CA PRO A 24 -22.67 -5.10 -7.52
C PRO A 24 -21.43 -5.09 -8.44
N THR A 25 -20.76 -3.94 -8.50
CA THR A 25 -19.49 -3.75 -9.20
C THR A 25 -18.44 -3.32 -8.17
N PRO A 26 -17.34 -4.07 -8.00
CA PRO A 26 -16.32 -3.72 -7.02
C PRO A 26 -15.60 -2.41 -7.43
N PRO A 27 -15.19 -1.58 -6.47
CA PRO A 27 -14.31 -0.45 -6.74
C PRO A 27 -12.97 -0.96 -7.27
N ILE A 28 -12.37 -0.19 -8.19
CA ILE A 28 -11.10 -0.53 -8.81
C ILE A 28 -10.07 0.58 -8.67
N TRP A 29 -8.86 0.18 -8.31
CA TRP A 29 -7.63 0.96 -8.41
C TRP A 29 -6.46 0.00 -8.61
N LEU A 30 -5.31 0.46 -9.05
CA LEU A 30 -4.16 -0.41 -9.30
C LEU A 30 -2.90 0.03 -8.56
N MET A 31 -2.23 -0.92 -7.91
CA MET A 31 -0.90 -0.66 -7.34
C MET A 31 0.06 -0.15 -8.43
N ARG A 32 0.84 0.89 -8.13
CA ARG A 32 1.69 1.60 -9.09
C ARG A 32 0.95 2.19 -10.31
N GLN A 33 -0.31 2.59 -10.15
CA GLN A 33 -1.07 3.32 -11.19
C GLN A 33 -0.39 4.63 -11.64
N ALA A 34 0.38 5.28 -10.77
CA ALA A 34 1.29 6.36 -11.16
C ALA A 34 2.68 5.74 -11.38
N GLY A 35 3.09 5.53 -12.63
CA GLY A 35 4.32 4.80 -12.90
C GLY A 35 4.81 4.85 -14.34
N ARG A 36 5.98 4.25 -14.55
CA ARG A 36 6.78 4.31 -15.79
C ARG A 36 6.08 3.81 -17.05
N TYR A 37 4.98 3.09 -16.94
CA TYR A 37 4.18 2.66 -18.09
C TYR A 37 3.50 3.84 -18.80
N LEU A 38 3.25 4.94 -18.08
CA LEU A 38 2.69 6.19 -18.63
C LEU A 38 3.80 7.11 -19.16
N ALA A 39 3.58 7.71 -20.33
CA ALA A 39 4.54 8.64 -20.93
C ALA A 39 4.59 9.96 -20.15
N GLU A 40 3.42 10.45 -19.75
CA GLU A 40 3.22 11.62 -18.90
C GLU A 40 3.95 11.50 -17.55
N TYR A 41 3.96 10.31 -16.94
CA TYR A 41 4.73 10.05 -15.73
C TYR A 41 6.25 10.18 -15.98
N ARG A 42 6.75 9.62 -17.08
CA ARG A 42 8.19 9.68 -17.42
C ARG A 42 8.63 11.13 -17.64
N ALA A 43 7.79 11.95 -18.26
CA ALA A 43 8.05 13.38 -18.45
C ALA A 43 8.16 14.10 -17.09
N THR A 44 7.17 13.97 -16.21
CA THR A 44 7.19 14.60 -14.87
C THR A 44 8.35 14.10 -14.00
N ARG A 45 8.70 12.82 -14.09
CA ARG A 45 9.88 12.26 -13.37
C ARG A 45 11.19 12.88 -13.87
N THR A 46 11.29 13.13 -15.17
CA THR A 46 12.47 13.79 -15.76
C THR A 46 12.57 15.24 -15.28
N GLU A 47 11.46 15.97 -15.27
CA GLU A 47 11.38 17.33 -14.74
C GLU A 47 11.81 17.41 -13.26
N ALA A 48 11.35 16.48 -12.43
CA ALA A 48 11.75 16.42 -11.02
C ALA A 48 13.25 16.14 -10.83
N GLY A 49 13.91 15.49 -11.79
CA GLY A 49 15.34 15.16 -11.72
C GLY A 49 15.68 13.96 -10.82
N GLY A 50 14.70 13.09 -10.53
CA GLY A 50 14.92 11.88 -9.73
C GLY A 50 13.66 11.38 -9.03
N PHE A 51 13.66 10.10 -8.63
CA PHE A 51 12.49 9.49 -7.99
C PHE A 51 12.21 10.06 -6.60
N LEU A 52 13.21 10.10 -5.71
CA LEU A 52 13.01 10.63 -4.36
C LEU A 52 12.72 12.14 -4.37
N LYS A 53 13.37 12.89 -5.27
CA LYS A 53 13.08 14.32 -5.46
C LYS A 53 11.65 14.54 -5.96
N LEU A 54 11.13 13.67 -6.84
CA LEU A 54 9.73 13.70 -7.24
C LEU A 54 8.81 13.49 -6.02
N CYS A 55 9.09 12.51 -5.15
CA CYS A 55 8.32 12.30 -3.92
C CYS A 55 8.31 13.53 -2.99
N TYR A 56 9.42 14.26 -2.92
CA TYR A 56 9.59 15.47 -2.11
C TYR A 56 9.25 16.78 -2.81
N THR A 57 8.66 16.73 -4.01
CA THR A 57 8.16 17.93 -4.71
C THR A 57 6.64 17.88 -4.75
N PRO A 58 5.93 18.49 -3.78
CA PRO A 58 4.50 18.21 -3.58
C PRO A 58 3.60 18.45 -4.78
N ALA A 59 3.88 19.50 -5.56
CA ALA A 59 3.16 19.79 -6.80
C ALA A 59 3.33 18.69 -7.86
N LEU A 60 4.56 18.21 -8.07
CA LEU A 60 4.85 17.16 -9.04
C LEU A 60 4.39 15.78 -8.57
N ALA A 61 4.50 15.49 -7.27
CA ALA A 61 3.96 14.27 -6.66
C ALA A 61 2.43 14.21 -6.80
N ALA A 62 1.74 15.33 -6.57
CA ALA A 62 0.31 15.43 -6.78
C ALA A 62 -0.06 15.23 -8.27
N GLU A 63 0.68 15.87 -9.18
CA GLU A 63 0.47 15.72 -10.63
C GLU A 63 0.54 14.25 -11.06
N VAL A 64 1.59 13.51 -10.70
CA VAL A 64 1.72 12.10 -11.11
C VAL A 64 0.66 11.20 -10.49
N THR A 65 0.19 11.50 -9.27
CA THR A 65 -0.93 10.75 -8.67
C THR A 65 -2.25 11.00 -9.41
N LEU A 66 -2.47 12.21 -9.94
CA LEU A 66 -3.69 12.58 -10.66
C LEU A 66 -3.74 12.03 -12.09
N GLN A 67 -2.59 11.83 -12.75
CA GLN A 67 -2.50 11.28 -14.12
C GLN A 67 -3.39 10.03 -14.36
N PRO A 68 -3.25 8.93 -13.59
CA PRO A 68 -4.09 7.74 -13.79
C PRO A 68 -5.58 7.98 -13.46
N ILE A 69 -5.88 8.93 -12.56
CA ILE A 69 -7.27 9.29 -12.26
C ILE A 69 -7.92 9.98 -13.46
N ARG A 70 -7.23 10.93 -14.10
CA ARG A 70 -7.73 11.58 -15.33
C ARG A 70 -7.89 10.58 -16.47
N ARG A 71 -6.98 9.61 -16.57
CA ARG A 71 -6.92 8.67 -17.69
C ARG A 71 -7.90 7.50 -17.59
N TYR A 72 -8.06 6.93 -16.40
CA TYR A 72 -8.84 5.70 -16.20
C TYR A 72 -10.05 5.89 -15.26
N GLY A 73 -10.09 7.00 -14.52
CA GLY A 73 -11.16 7.31 -13.60
C GLY A 73 -11.25 6.36 -12.40
N PHE A 74 -10.14 5.78 -11.93
CA PHE A 74 -10.14 4.82 -10.81
C PHE A 74 -10.96 5.31 -9.60
N ASP A 75 -11.60 4.38 -8.88
CA ASP A 75 -12.40 4.69 -7.69
C ASP A 75 -11.52 5.10 -6.49
N ALA A 76 -10.20 4.92 -6.59
CA ALA A 76 -9.23 5.41 -5.62
C ALA A 76 -7.93 5.90 -6.25
N ALA A 77 -7.34 6.90 -5.62
CA ALA A 77 -5.99 7.39 -5.85
C ALA A 77 -5.12 6.98 -4.67
N ILE A 78 -3.91 6.51 -4.94
CA ILE A 78 -2.89 6.31 -3.91
C ILE A 78 -1.84 7.42 -4.01
N LEU A 79 -1.47 7.98 -2.85
CA LEU A 79 -0.38 8.93 -2.72
C LEU A 79 0.86 8.43 -3.48
N PHE A 80 1.46 9.27 -4.31
CA PHE A 80 2.78 8.99 -4.87
C PHE A 80 3.84 9.38 -3.84
N SER A 81 4.47 8.36 -3.25
CA SER A 81 5.54 8.48 -2.25
C SER A 81 6.36 7.18 -2.28
N ASP A 82 7.24 6.99 -1.30
CA ASP A 82 8.02 5.77 -1.14
C ASP A 82 7.96 5.23 0.31
N ILE A 83 8.06 3.91 0.47
CA ILE A 83 8.10 3.27 1.79
C ILE A 83 9.34 3.67 2.61
N LEU A 84 10.41 4.12 1.94
CA LEU A 84 11.66 4.56 2.55
C LEU A 84 11.66 6.02 2.99
N VAL A 85 10.54 6.74 2.85
CA VAL A 85 10.39 8.07 3.45
C VAL A 85 10.55 8.02 4.97
N VAL A 86 10.11 6.94 5.63
CA VAL A 86 10.25 6.77 7.09
C VAL A 86 11.72 6.73 7.53
N PRO A 87 12.57 5.82 7.03
CA PRO A 87 13.99 5.82 7.39
C PRO A 87 14.72 7.10 6.96
N ASP A 88 14.39 7.66 5.80
CA ASP A 88 14.97 8.94 5.35
C ASP A 88 14.62 10.10 6.32
N ALA A 89 13.38 10.13 6.82
CA ALA A 89 12.91 11.10 7.82
C ALA A 89 13.51 10.89 9.21
N LEU A 90 13.91 9.66 9.54
CA LEU A 90 14.66 9.35 10.76
C LEU A 90 16.14 9.73 10.68
N GLY A 91 16.62 10.17 9.51
CA GLY A 91 17.99 10.61 9.30
C GLY A 91 18.91 9.55 8.67
N GLN A 92 18.37 8.41 8.23
CA GLN A 92 19.13 7.43 7.44
C GLN A 92 19.00 7.78 5.96
N SER A 93 20.04 8.38 5.38
CA SER A 93 20.04 8.84 3.99
C SER A 93 19.63 7.74 3.00
N VAL A 94 18.69 8.05 2.12
CA VAL A 94 18.24 7.16 1.03
C VAL A 94 18.63 7.74 -0.33
N ALA A 95 19.29 6.93 -1.16
CA ALA A 95 19.59 7.25 -2.54
C ALA A 95 18.90 6.27 -3.49
N PHE A 96 18.41 6.76 -4.63
CA PHE A 96 17.90 5.92 -5.72
C PHE A 96 18.84 6.06 -6.91
N LEU A 97 19.78 5.12 -7.03
CA LEU A 97 20.69 5.07 -8.17
C LEU A 97 19.99 4.42 -9.37
N GLU A 98 20.33 4.89 -10.56
CA GLU A 98 19.73 4.37 -11.79
C GLU A 98 20.11 2.90 -11.99
N GLY A 99 19.11 2.03 -12.14
CA GLY A 99 19.31 0.59 -12.32
C GLY A 99 19.58 -0.22 -11.05
N GLU A 100 20.01 0.40 -9.94
CA GLU A 100 20.45 -0.32 -8.72
C GLU A 100 19.42 -0.37 -7.59
N GLY A 101 18.30 0.37 -7.71
CA GLY A 101 17.29 0.46 -6.66
C GLY A 101 17.71 1.37 -5.50
N PRO A 102 17.03 1.26 -4.33
CA PRO A 102 17.34 2.09 -3.17
C PRO A 102 18.62 1.63 -2.47
N LYS A 103 19.44 2.60 -2.06
CA LYS A 103 20.65 2.44 -1.27
C LYS A 103 20.56 3.29 0.00
N LEU A 104 20.90 2.69 1.12
CA LEU A 104 20.97 3.30 2.45
C LEU A 104 22.28 2.88 3.10
N GLU A 105 22.82 3.71 3.99
CA GLU A 105 23.90 3.26 4.87
C GLU A 105 23.34 2.24 5.88
N PRO A 106 23.81 0.97 5.89
CA PRO A 106 23.27 -0.06 6.77
C PRO A 106 23.34 0.31 8.26
N ILE A 107 22.34 -0.15 9.03
CA ILE A 107 22.33 -0.14 10.49
C ILE A 107 22.33 -1.58 10.98
N THR A 108 23.47 -2.04 11.49
CA THR A 108 23.72 -3.48 11.70
C THR A 108 23.77 -3.90 13.16
N SER A 109 23.61 -2.95 14.09
CA SER A 109 23.65 -3.22 15.53
C SER A 109 22.73 -2.29 16.32
N THR A 110 22.39 -2.71 17.54
CA THR A 110 21.55 -1.97 18.48
C THR A 110 22.14 -0.60 18.85
N VAL A 111 23.47 -0.48 18.91
CA VAL A 111 24.16 0.79 19.21
C VAL A 111 23.93 1.80 18.08
N GLU A 112 23.93 1.35 16.84
CA GLU A 112 23.73 2.21 15.66
C GLU A 112 22.28 2.73 15.53
N LEU A 113 21.31 2.15 16.25
CA LEU A 113 19.92 2.66 16.28
C LEU A 113 19.83 4.09 16.80
N THR A 114 20.82 4.56 17.56
CA THR A 114 20.95 5.96 18.01
C THR A 114 21.06 6.96 16.86
N ARG A 115 21.38 6.50 15.64
CA ARG A 115 21.37 7.31 14.43
C ARG A 115 19.96 7.69 13.95
N LEU A 116 18.94 6.93 14.37
CA LEU A 116 17.54 7.16 14.01
C LEU A 116 16.90 8.14 14.99
N ASP A 117 16.51 9.31 14.49
CA ASP A 117 15.98 10.40 15.29
C ASP A 117 14.57 10.80 14.85
N ARG A 118 13.58 10.44 15.69
CA ARG A 118 12.17 10.79 15.48
C ARG A 118 11.92 12.31 15.48
N GLY A 119 12.77 13.09 16.13
CA GLY A 119 12.68 14.54 16.19
C GLY A 119 12.95 15.24 14.85
N LYS A 120 13.58 14.56 13.88
CA LYS A 120 13.92 15.11 12.55
C LYS A 120 12.86 14.87 11.48
N THR A 121 11.80 14.14 11.80
CA THR A 121 10.82 13.67 10.81
C THR A 121 9.95 14.78 10.19
N GLY A 122 9.82 15.92 10.88
CA GLY A 122 8.83 16.96 10.57
C GLY A 122 8.92 17.56 9.17
N GLU A 123 10.12 17.87 8.68
CA GLU A 123 10.31 18.50 7.36
C GLU A 123 9.84 17.57 6.24
N LYS A 124 10.39 16.35 6.18
CA LYS A 124 10.07 15.37 5.13
C LYS A 124 8.61 14.90 5.19
N PHE A 125 8.06 14.71 6.39
CA PHE A 125 6.64 14.39 6.54
C PHE A 125 5.74 15.57 6.13
N GLY A 126 6.16 16.81 6.41
CA GLY A 126 5.47 18.03 5.97
C GLY A 126 5.31 18.08 4.46
N LEU A 127 6.37 17.78 3.69
CA LEU A 127 6.32 17.72 2.22
C LEU A 127 5.30 16.68 1.74
N ILE A 128 5.29 15.48 2.32
CA ILE A 128 4.31 14.45 1.95
C ILE A 128 2.89 14.87 2.31
N CYS A 129 2.68 15.49 3.47
CA CYS A 129 1.37 15.98 3.87
C CYS A 129 0.87 17.09 2.95
N GLU A 130 1.75 17.97 2.47
CA GLU A 130 1.39 18.96 1.46
C GLU A 130 0.87 18.27 0.17
N THR A 131 1.53 17.21 -0.30
CA THR A 131 1.06 16.41 -1.44
C THR A 131 -0.35 15.87 -1.18
N VAL A 132 -0.59 15.29 0.00
CA VAL A 132 -1.90 14.75 0.37
C VAL A 132 -2.97 15.84 0.38
N SER A 133 -2.67 17.03 0.91
CA SER A 133 -3.61 18.15 0.94
C SER A 133 -3.94 18.66 -0.47
N ARG A 134 -2.96 18.79 -1.36
CA ARG A 134 -3.17 19.13 -2.78
C ARG A 134 -4.08 18.08 -3.45
N LEU A 135 -3.77 16.81 -3.26
CA LEU A 135 -4.57 15.71 -3.82
C LEU A 135 -6.01 15.74 -3.33
N ARG A 136 -6.25 16.00 -2.04
CA ARG A 136 -7.61 16.02 -1.53
C ARG A 136 -8.43 17.18 -2.12
N GLN A 137 -7.79 18.30 -2.44
CA GLN A 137 -8.43 19.44 -3.11
C GLN A 137 -8.78 19.12 -4.58
N ASP A 138 -7.86 18.46 -5.29
CA ASP A 138 -7.96 18.29 -6.75
C ASP A 138 -8.66 16.98 -7.17
N LEU A 139 -8.72 15.98 -6.30
CA LEU A 139 -9.40 14.71 -6.59
C LEU A 139 -10.92 14.88 -6.62
N PRO A 140 -11.62 14.16 -7.53
CA PRO A 140 -13.07 14.03 -7.48
C PRO A 140 -13.54 13.60 -6.09
N LYS A 141 -14.74 14.07 -5.69
CA LYS A 141 -15.24 13.85 -4.32
C LYS A 141 -15.46 12.37 -4.04
N GLU A 142 -15.88 11.63 -5.04
CA GLU A 142 -16.15 10.19 -5.04
C GLU A 142 -14.88 9.33 -5.03
N THR A 143 -13.72 9.89 -5.41
CA THR A 143 -12.44 9.18 -5.42
C THR A 143 -11.84 9.14 -4.02
N THR A 144 -11.60 7.94 -3.51
CA THR A 144 -10.91 7.72 -2.23
C THR A 144 -9.44 8.04 -2.35
N LEU A 145 -8.90 8.85 -1.43
CA LEU A 145 -7.45 9.06 -1.31
C LEU A 145 -6.84 8.08 -0.30
N ILE A 146 -5.93 7.23 -0.78
CA ILE A 146 -5.19 6.24 0.01
C ILE A 146 -3.83 6.83 0.38
N GLY A 147 -3.61 7.06 1.67
CA GLY A 147 -2.27 7.27 2.23
C GLY A 147 -1.57 5.92 2.44
N PHE A 148 -0.25 5.91 2.67
CA PHE A 148 0.44 4.65 2.96
C PHE A 148 1.77 4.80 3.69
N CYS A 149 2.25 3.68 4.22
CA CYS A 149 3.64 3.51 4.65
C CYS A 149 4.12 2.08 4.36
N GLY A 150 5.42 1.85 4.47
CA GLY A 150 5.96 0.49 4.55
C GLY A 150 5.63 -0.14 5.91
N ALA A 151 5.46 -1.45 5.94
CA ALA A 151 5.33 -2.21 7.18
C ALA A 151 6.67 -2.24 7.93
N PRO A 152 6.66 -2.36 9.28
CA PRO A 152 7.88 -2.36 10.09
C PRO A 152 8.91 -3.40 9.65
N TRP A 153 8.50 -4.64 9.34
CA TRP A 153 9.42 -5.67 8.83
C TRP A 153 10.07 -5.23 7.52
N THR A 154 9.27 -4.93 6.49
CA THR A 154 9.80 -4.49 5.20
C THR A 154 10.73 -3.29 5.32
N VAL A 155 10.41 -2.28 6.13
CA VAL A 155 11.30 -1.12 6.30
C VAL A 155 12.58 -1.51 7.04
N ALA A 156 12.49 -2.36 8.07
CA ALA A 156 13.67 -2.86 8.79
C ALA A 156 14.64 -3.62 7.87
N THR A 157 14.15 -4.33 6.85
CA THR A 157 15.03 -5.04 5.90
C THR A 157 15.91 -4.09 5.10
N TYR A 158 15.39 -2.94 4.70
CA TYR A 158 16.19 -1.89 4.06
C TYR A 158 17.08 -1.14 5.05
N VAL A 159 16.59 -0.84 6.26
CA VAL A 159 17.38 -0.17 7.31
C VAL A 159 18.64 -0.98 7.64
N VAL A 160 18.48 -2.29 7.80
CA VAL A 160 19.57 -3.20 8.19
C VAL A 160 20.42 -3.64 7.00
N GLY A 161 19.78 -3.93 5.86
CA GLY A 161 20.47 -4.42 4.67
C GLY A 161 21.14 -3.33 3.84
N GLY A 162 20.70 -2.09 3.95
CA GLY A 162 21.11 -0.98 3.09
C GLY A 162 20.50 -1.00 1.68
N GLU A 163 19.84 -2.10 1.29
CA GLU A 163 19.26 -2.28 -0.04
C GLU A 163 18.21 -3.39 -0.06
N GLY A 164 17.54 -3.55 -1.20
CA GLY A 164 16.68 -4.71 -1.43
C GLY A 164 17.50 -5.98 -1.59
N SER A 165 17.08 -7.06 -0.95
CA SER A 165 17.62 -8.41 -1.15
C SER A 165 16.47 -9.38 -1.37
N SER A 166 16.71 -10.56 -1.93
CA SER A 166 15.67 -11.55 -2.20
C SER A 166 15.25 -12.36 -0.97
N ASP A 167 16.17 -12.59 -0.04
CA ASP A 167 15.98 -13.41 1.16
C ASP A 167 15.93 -12.62 2.48
N GLN A 168 16.18 -11.31 2.41
CA GLN A 168 16.26 -10.38 3.55
C GLN A 168 17.22 -10.88 4.64
N ALA A 169 18.31 -11.58 4.25
CA ALA A 169 19.15 -12.30 5.18
C ALA A 169 19.81 -11.41 6.25
N ALA A 170 20.15 -10.15 5.94
CA ALA A 170 20.75 -9.23 6.91
C ALA A 170 19.81 -8.98 8.10
N ALA A 171 18.57 -8.57 7.84
CA ALA A 171 17.57 -8.34 8.88
C ALA A 171 17.19 -9.63 9.62
N ARG A 172 17.04 -10.76 8.91
CA ARG A 172 16.76 -12.05 9.54
C ARG A 172 17.87 -12.46 10.51
N ARG A 173 19.14 -12.34 10.11
CA ARG A 173 20.29 -12.64 10.98
C ARG A 173 20.33 -11.74 12.21
N PHE A 174 20.01 -10.45 12.07
CA PHE A 174 19.90 -9.56 13.22
C PHE A 174 18.76 -10.01 14.15
N ALA A 175 17.54 -10.21 13.63
CA ALA A 175 16.40 -10.68 14.41
C ALA A 175 16.66 -12.01 15.15
N TYR A 176 17.40 -12.95 14.54
CA TYR A 176 17.77 -14.21 15.18
C TYR A 176 18.87 -14.06 16.25
N ARG A 177 19.87 -13.21 16.02
CA ARG A 177 21.02 -13.06 16.92
C ARG A 177 20.73 -12.17 18.12
N ASP A 178 19.98 -11.10 17.91
CA ASP A 178 19.60 -10.13 18.94
C ASP A 178 18.13 -9.71 18.75
N PRO A 179 17.17 -10.57 19.14
CA PRO A 179 15.76 -10.27 19.01
C PRO A 179 15.33 -9.04 19.82
N LYS A 180 16.02 -8.72 20.94
CA LYS A 180 15.72 -7.54 21.74
C LYS A 180 16.15 -6.26 21.02
N GLY A 181 17.34 -6.25 20.44
CA GLY A 181 17.82 -5.15 19.60
C GLY A 181 16.96 -4.94 18.36
N PHE A 182 16.60 -6.03 17.68
CA PHE A 182 15.71 -5.96 16.53
C PHE A 182 14.30 -5.44 16.91
N GLN A 183 13.78 -5.84 18.07
CA GLN A 183 12.52 -5.29 18.59
C GLN A 183 12.61 -3.77 18.83
N GLN A 184 13.73 -3.24 19.30
CA GLN A 184 13.91 -1.78 19.45
C GLN A 184 13.83 -1.06 18.09
N LEU A 185 14.43 -1.62 17.04
CA LEU A 185 14.29 -1.09 15.68
C LEU A 185 12.83 -1.11 15.23
N ILE A 186 12.14 -2.24 15.40
CA ILE A 186 10.73 -2.38 15.06
C ILE A 186 9.87 -1.36 15.82
N ASP A 187 10.17 -1.11 17.10
CA ASP A 187 9.43 -0.15 17.91
C ASP A 187 9.60 1.28 17.41
N ILE A 188 10.82 1.69 17.05
CA ILE A 188 11.11 2.99 16.42
C ILE A 188 10.29 3.14 15.13
N LEU A 189 10.31 2.10 14.27
CA LEU A 189 9.61 2.13 12.98
C LEU A 189 8.08 2.18 13.15
N VAL A 190 7.53 1.43 14.12
CA VAL A 190 6.09 1.47 14.42
C VAL A 190 5.67 2.85 14.92
N ASP A 191 6.36 3.41 15.91
CA ASP A 191 6.00 4.72 16.46
C ASP A 191 6.07 5.82 15.40
N THR A 192 7.12 5.80 14.59
CA THR A 192 7.32 6.75 13.49
C THR A 192 6.24 6.59 12.41
N SER A 193 5.88 5.35 12.06
CA SER A 193 4.84 5.07 11.06
C SER A 193 3.46 5.48 11.54
N VAL A 194 3.14 5.31 12.84
CA VAL A 194 1.87 5.80 13.41
C VAL A 194 1.78 7.32 13.32
N ASP A 195 2.86 8.03 13.64
CA ASP A 195 2.92 9.50 13.50
C ASP A 195 2.78 9.93 12.04
N TYR A 196 3.42 9.23 11.11
CA TYR A 196 3.36 9.52 9.68
C TYR A 196 1.95 9.30 9.10
N LEU A 197 1.32 8.16 9.39
CA LEU A 197 -0.01 7.85 8.90
C LEU A 197 -1.08 8.77 9.51
N ASP A 198 -0.97 9.13 10.80
CA ASP A 198 -1.86 10.11 11.43
C ASP A 198 -1.80 11.48 10.72
N GLN A 199 -0.60 11.91 10.32
CA GLN A 199 -0.40 13.17 9.60
C GLN A 199 -0.99 13.11 8.18
N GLN A 200 -0.81 12.01 7.44
CA GLN A 200 -1.46 11.83 6.14
C GLN A 200 -2.99 11.88 6.24
N ILE A 201 -3.55 11.25 7.27
CA ILE A 201 -5.00 11.28 7.52
C ILE A 201 -5.47 12.71 7.84
N LYS A 202 -4.75 13.45 8.70
CA LYS A 202 -5.04 14.87 8.97
C LYS A 202 -5.00 15.72 7.70
N ALA A 203 -4.05 15.44 6.80
CA ALA A 203 -3.85 16.19 5.58
C ALA A 203 -4.90 15.91 4.50
N GLY A 204 -5.64 14.79 4.59
CA GLY A 204 -6.76 14.48 3.70
C GLY A 204 -6.88 13.04 3.21
N ALA A 205 -6.02 12.11 3.66
CA ALA A 205 -6.17 10.70 3.33
C ALA A 205 -7.43 10.11 3.98
N ASP A 206 -8.21 9.39 3.20
CA ASP A 206 -9.50 8.81 3.62
C ASP A 206 -9.33 7.40 4.22
N THR A 207 -8.29 6.69 3.78
CA THR A 207 -7.84 5.39 4.31
C THR A 207 -6.32 5.31 4.18
N VAL A 208 -5.71 4.35 4.86
CA VAL A 208 -4.27 4.11 4.77
C VAL A 208 -3.95 2.64 4.50
N MET A 209 -2.88 2.41 3.75
CA MET A 209 -2.37 1.07 3.44
C MET A 209 -0.98 0.84 4.05
N VAL A 210 -0.76 -0.34 4.62
CA VAL A 210 0.54 -0.77 5.17
C VAL A 210 1.12 -1.86 4.25
N PHE A 211 2.20 -1.54 3.55
CA PHE A 211 2.83 -2.44 2.58
C PHE A 211 3.94 -3.26 3.21
N ASP A 212 3.72 -4.57 3.37
CA ASP A 212 4.76 -5.52 3.75
C ASP A 212 5.17 -6.36 2.54
N SER A 213 6.07 -5.80 1.72
CA SER A 213 6.51 -6.41 0.47
C SER A 213 7.36 -7.66 0.67
N TRP A 214 7.94 -7.82 1.86
CA TRP A 214 8.87 -8.89 2.21
C TRP A 214 8.33 -9.87 3.27
N ALA A 215 7.03 -9.86 3.54
CA ALA A 215 6.44 -10.71 4.57
C ALA A 215 6.57 -12.22 4.27
N GLY A 216 6.33 -12.62 3.02
CA GLY A 216 6.23 -14.03 2.62
C GLY A 216 7.52 -14.84 2.66
N THR A 217 8.68 -14.23 2.97
CA THR A 217 9.96 -14.96 3.11
C THR A 217 10.20 -15.45 4.54
N LEU A 218 9.37 -15.03 5.49
CA LEU A 218 9.50 -15.39 6.89
C LEU A 218 8.81 -16.73 7.21
N PRO A 219 9.42 -17.59 8.04
CA PRO A 219 8.71 -18.68 8.68
C PRO A 219 7.59 -18.17 9.59
N ASP A 220 6.68 -19.06 9.97
CA ASP A 220 5.45 -18.75 10.72
C ASP A 220 5.70 -17.95 12.01
N ARG A 221 6.67 -18.36 12.84
CA ARG A 221 7.00 -17.67 14.09
C ARG A 221 7.52 -16.26 13.86
N GLU A 222 8.41 -16.09 12.88
CA GLU A 222 8.95 -14.79 12.53
C GLU A 222 7.90 -13.90 11.85
N PHE A 223 7.01 -14.48 11.06
CA PHE A 223 5.87 -13.77 10.48
C PHE A 223 4.98 -13.21 11.59
N ALA A 224 4.62 -14.02 12.59
CA ALA A 224 3.85 -13.56 13.74
C ALA A 224 4.57 -12.43 14.51
N ALA A 225 5.87 -12.61 14.78
CA ALA A 225 6.65 -11.66 15.58
C ALA A 225 6.96 -10.34 14.87
N TRP A 226 7.28 -10.37 13.58
CA TRP A 226 7.83 -9.21 12.86
C TRP A 226 6.86 -8.59 11.84
N VAL A 227 5.83 -9.34 11.40
CA VAL A 227 4.80 -8.85 10.47
C VAL A 227 3.49 -8.59 11.22
N THR A 228 2.91 -9.63 11.83
CA THR A 228 1.57 -9.54 12.44
C THR A 228 1.59 -8.65 13.68
N ALA A 229 2.43 -8.94 14.68
CA ALA A 229 2.43 -8.20 15.94
C ALA A 229 2.75 -6.70 15.79
N PRO A 230 3.75 -6.28 14.98
CA PRO A 230 4.05 -4.87 14.77
C PRO A 230 2.94 -4.15 14.00
N THR A 231 2.33 -4.82 13.01
CA THR A 231 1.17 -4.28 12.29
C THR A 231 -0.04 -4.12 13.22
N ALA A 232 -0.28 -5.09 14.11
CA ALA A 232 -1.37 -5.02 15.09
C ALA A 232 -1.18 -3.84 16.05
N ARG A 233 0.05 -3.64 16.54
CA ARG A 233 0.41 -2.45 17.34
C ARG A 233 0.15 -1.16 16.56
N LEU A 234 0.66 -1.06 15.33
CA LEU A 234 0.48 0.10 14.46
C LEU A 234 -1.01 0.43 14.27
N VAL A 235 -1.83 -0.56 13.89
CA VAL A 235 -3.27 -0.37 13.68
C VAL A 235 -3.97 0.06 14.96
N ARG A 236 -3.68 -0.60 16.09
CA ARG A 236 -4.25 -0.25 17.39
C ARG A 236 -3.93 1.18 17.79
N ASP A 237 -2.66 1.57 17.70
CA ASP A 237 -2.21 2.89 18.16
C ASP A 237 -2.66 4.00 17.20
N LEU A 238 -2.77 3.73 15.90
CA LEU A 238 -3.42 4.62 14.94
C LEU A 238 -4.92 4.80 15.24
N LYS A 239 -5.65 3.72 15.52
CA LYS A 239 -7.09 3.78 15.84
C LYS A 239 -7.39 4.55 17.12
N LYS A 240 -6.49 4.58 18.11
CA LYS A 240 -6.62 5.48 19.27
C LYS A 240 -6.71 6.95 18.87
N ARG A 241 -6.04 7.34 17.77
CA ARG A 241 -6.03 8.70 17.21
C ARG A 241 -7.10 8.91 16.13
N ARG A 242 -7.41 7.86 15.38
CA ARG A 242 -8.27 7.85 14.17
C ARG A 242 -9.23 6.65 14.18
N PRO A 243 -10.23 6.61 15.07
CA PRO A 243 -11.05 5.40 15.30
C PRO A 243 -11.83 4.93 14.07
N ASN A 244 -12.22 5.86 13.19
CA ASN A 244 -13.10 5.58 12.05
C ASN A 244 -12.34 5.38 10.72
N VAL A 245 -11.01 5.52 10.72
CA VAL A 245 -10.24 5.40 9.47
C VAL A 245 -9.88 3.93 9.25
N PRO A 246 -10.33 3.31 8.16
CA PRO A 246 -9.98 1.94 7.87
C PRO A 246 -8.50 1.84 7.47
N VAL A 247 -7.85 0.74 7.88
CA VAL A 247 -6.48 0.40 7.51
C VAL A 247 -6.52 -0.84 6.63
N ILE A 248 -5.77 -0.83 5.54
CA ILE A 248 -5.58 -1.96 4.64
C ILE A 248 -4.18 -2.54 4.88
N GLY A 249 -4.08 -3.84 5.17
CA GLY A 249 -2.79 -4.54 5.24
C GLY A 249 -2.46 -5.21 3.92
N PHE A 250 -1.20 -5.14 3.47
CA PHE A 250 -0.72 -5.93 2.32
C PHE A 250 0.51 -6.76 2.72
N PRO A 251 0.31 -7.89 3.43
CA PRO A 251 1.38 -8.82 3.76
C PRO A 251 1.66 -9.73 2.55
N ARG A 252 2.47 -9.25 1.60
CA ARG A 252 2.74 -9.98 0.36
C ARG A 252 3.35 -11.35 0.67
N GLY A 253 2.78 -12.39 0.06
CA GLY A 253 3.19 -13.77 0.26
C GLY A 253 2.74 -14.37 1.59
N ALA A 254 1.75 -13.78 2.28
CA ALA A 254 1.26 -14.31 3.54
C ALA A 254 0.67 -15.73 3.43
N GLY A 255 0.11 -16.10 2.28
CA GLY A 255 -0.45 -17.44 2.07
C GLY A 255 -1.38 -17.88 3.22
N SER A 256 -1.05 -19.01 3.85
CA SER A 256 -1.80 -19.54 5.00
C SER A 256 -1.80 -18.65 6.24
N ASN A 257 -0.85 -17.72 6.37
CA ASN A 257 -0.78 -16.79 7.50
C ASN A 257 -1.79 -15.63 7.38
N ALA A 258 -2.41 -15.44 6.20
CA ALA A 258 -3.27 -14.28 5.94
C ALA A 258 -4.48 -14.20 6.88
N LEU A 259 -5.12 -15.32 7.22
CA LEU A 259 -6.28 -15.33 8.11
C LEU A 259 -5.91 -14.92 9.55
N GLY A 260 -4.80 -15.45 10.08
CA GLY A 260 -4.28 -15.07 11.39
C GLY A 260 -3.90 -13.60 11.44
N PHE A 261 -3.16 -13.14 10.42
CA PHE A 261 -2.80 -11.73 10.27
C PHE A 261 -4.01 -10.80 10.35
N VAL A 262 -5.08 -11.09 9.61
CA VAL A 262 -6.28 -10.25 9.61
C VAL A 262 -6.95 -10.23 11.00
N LYS A 263 -7.14 -11.40 11.61
CA LYS A 263 -7.81 -11.54 12.91
C LYS A 263 -7.06 -10.80 14.03
N GLU A 264 -5.73 -10.81 13.99
CA GLU A 264 -4.90 -10.22 15.05
C GLU A 264 -4.62 -8.72 14.85
N THR A 265 -4.55 -8.25 13.60
CA THR A 265 -4.19 -6.85 13.32
C THR A 265 -5.37 -5.89 13.39
N GLY A 266 -6.60 -6.38 13.15
CA GLY A 266 -7.79 -5.54 13.11
C GLY A 266 -7.85 -4.60 11.89
N VAL A 267 -7.13 -4.92 10.81
CA VAL A 267 -7.28 -4.27 9.50
C VAL A 267 -8.71 -4.46 8.97
N ARG A 268 -9.16 -3.54 8.12
CA ARG A 268 -10.50 -3.56 7.49
C ARG A 268 -10.47 -3.99 6.03
N GLY A 269 -9.27 -4.10 5.47
CA GLY A 269 -9.03 -4.74 4.18
C GLY A 269 -7.69 -5.48 4.21
N VAL A 270 -7.57 -6.53 3.40
CA VAL A 270 -6.30 -7.22 3.17
C VAL A 270 -6.04 -7.37 1.68
N GLY A 271 -4.85 -6.97 1.23
CA GLY A 271 -4.43 -7.20 -0.14
C GLY A 271 -3.86 -8.61 -0.30
N CYS A 272 -4.32 -9.29 -1.35
CA CYS A 272 -3.96 -10.63 -1.74
C CYS A 272 -3.03 -10.55 -2.95
N ASP A 273 -1.86 -11.17 -2.87
CA ASP A 273 -0.90 -11.17 -3.97
C ASP A 273 -1.28 -12.17 -5.08
N THR A 274 -0.53 -12.13 -6.18
CA THR A 274 -0.76 -12.93 -7.39
C THR A 274 -0.76 -14.42 -7.14
N ALA A 275 0.02 -14.92 -6.18
CA ALA A 275 0.14 -16.36 -5.92
C ALA A 275 -1.03 -16.90 -5.09
N MET A 276 -1.82 -16.05 -4.43
CA MET A 276 -2.97 -16.50 -3.65
C MET A 276 -4.06 -17.10 -4.57
N PRO A 277 -4.47 -18.36 -4.38
CA PRO A 277 -5.58 -18.92 -5.14
C PRO A 277 -6.89 -18.17 -4.88
N LEU A 278 -7.74 -17.99 -5.90
CA LEU A 278 -9.03 -17.31 -5.76
C LEU A 278 -9.94 -17.97 -4.72
N LYS A 279 -9.87 -19.30 -4.59
CA LYS A 279 -10.60 -20.06 -3.56
C LYS A 279 -10.18 -19.65 -2.15
N ASP A 280 -8.89 -19.43 -1.93
CA ASP A 280 -8.35 -19.07 -0.63
C ASP A 280 -8.65 -17.59 -0.33
N MET A 281 -8.56 -16.71 -1.33
CA MET A 281 -9.00 -15.31 -1.22
C MET A 281 -10.51 -15.21 -0.87
N ARG A 282 -11.36 -16.02 -1.51
CA ARG A 282 -12.80 -16.11 -1.19
C ARG A 282 -13.04 -16.64 0.23
N THR A 283 -12.31 -17.67 0.65
CA THR A 283 -12.40 -18.23 2.01
C THR A 283 -11.96 -17.19 3.03
N LEU A 284 -10.86 -16.49 2.79
CA LEU A 284 -10.36 -15.42 3.64
C LEU A 284 -11.39 -14.30 3.84
N ALA A 285 -12.00 -13.82 2.75
CA ALA A 285 -13.04 -12.79 2.82
C ALA A 285 -14.23 -13.24 3.69
N LYS A 286 -14.68 -14.49 3.54
CA LYS A 286 -15.80 -15.07 4.31
C LYS A 286 -15.45 -15.25 5.78
N ASP A 287 -14.33 -15.91 6.07
CA ASP A 287 -13.97 -16.31 7.43
C ASP A 287 -13.53 -15.12 8.29
N ALA A 288 -12.94 -14.09 7.67
CA ALA A 288 -12.55 -12.87 8.35
C ALA A 288 -13.66 -11.81 8.39
N GLY A 289 -14.63 -11.85 7.47
CA GLY A 289 -15.69 -10.85 7.37
C GLY A 289 -15.18 -9.45 7.04
N ILE A 290 -14.10 -9.35 6.24
CA ILE A 290 -13.50 -8.08 5.80
C ILE A 290 -13.34 -8.02 4.28
N ALA A 291 -13.01 -6.84 3.78
CA ALA A 291 -12.66 -6.67 2.37
C ALA A 291 -11.35 -7.39 2.01
N VAL A 292 -11.35 -8.08 0.88
CA VAL A 292 -10.10 -8.52 0.22
C VAL A 292 -9.85 -7.68 -1.02
N GLN A 293 -8.57 -7.45 -1.33
CA GLN A 293 -8.15 -6.65 -2.48
C GLN A 293 -7.21 -7.44 -3.37
N GLY A 294 -7.42 -7.44 -4.69
CA GLY A 294 -6.56 -8.15 -5.64
C GLY A 294 -7.34 -9.04 -6.62
N ASN A 295 -6.68 -9.98 -7.31
CA ASN A 295 -5.24 -10.29 -7.21
C ASN A 295 -4.57 -10.59 -8.56
N ILE A 296 -5.01 -9.93 -9.63
CA ILE A 296 -4.55 -10.15 -11.00
C ILE A 296 -3.01 -10.04 -11.11
N ASP A 297 -2.38 -10.97 -11.85
CA ASP A 297 -0.95 -10.91 -12.17
C ASP A 297 -0.64 -9.68 -13.04
N PRO A 298 0.29 -8.79 -12.66
CA PRO A 298 0.73 -7.70 -13.53
C PRO A 298 1.29 -8.17 -14.87
N LEU A 299 1.90 -9.36 -14.97
CA LEU A 299 2.38 -9.89 -16.24
C LEU A 299 1.24 -10.36 -17.14
N LEU A 300 0.12 -10.83 -16.57
CA LEU A 300 -1.08 -11.08 -17.35
C LEU A 300 -1.67 -9.79 -17.90
N LEU A 301 -1.59 -8.69 -17.13
CA LEU A 301 -1.96 -7.36 -17.61
C LEU A 301 -1.04 -6.86 -18.74
N VAL A 302 0.25 -7.19 -18.72
CA VAL A 302 1.16 -6.94 -19.86
C VAL A 302 0.69 -7.73 -21.10
N ALA A 303 0.40 -9.02 -20.94
CA ALA A 303 -0.01 -9.88 -22.04
C ALA A 303 -1.35 -9.47 -22.66
N GLY A 304 -2.31 -9.04 -21.85
CA GLY A 304 -3.62 -8.57 -22.32
C GLY A 304 -4.48 -9.66 -22.96
N GLY A 305 -5.37 -9.24 -23.86
CA GLY A 305 -6.23 -10.12 -24.66
C GLY A 305 -7.18 -11.00 -23.86
N ASP A 306 -7.61 -12.12 -24.46
CA ASP A 306 -8.64 -12.99 -23.88
C ASP A 306 -8.22 -13.66 -22.57
N ALA A 307 -6.92 -13.87 -22.37
CA ALA A 307 -6.41 -14.44 -21.12
C ALA A 307 -6.63 -13.48 -19.95
N LEU A 308 -6.41 -12.18 -20.18
CA LEU A 308 -6.69 -11.13 -19.20
C LEU A 308 -8.19 -11.06 -18.89
N ASP A 309 -9.04 -11.01 -19.93
CA ASP A 309 -10.50 -10.92 -19.76
C ASP A 309 -11.07 -12.11 -18.97
N ARG A 310 -10.69 -13.33 -19.34
CA ARG A 310 -11.11 -14.54 -18.61
C ARG A 310 -10.73 -14.47 -17.14
N ARG A 311 -9.50 -14.03 -16.83
CA ARG A 311 -9.04 -13.95 -15.45
C ARG A 311 -9.73 -12.85 -14.65
N ILE A 312 -10.07 -11.72 -15.29
CA ILE A 312 -10.89 -10.67 -14.69
C ILE A 312 -12.27 -11.25 -14.34
N ASP A 313 -12.92 -11.91 -15.29
CA ASP A 313 -14.25 -12.51 -15.10
C ASP A 313 -14.22 -13.57 -13.99
N GLU A 314 -13.26 -14.51 -14.02
CA GLU A 314 -13.07 -15.52 -12.96
C GLU A 314 -12.94 -14.88 -11.58
N THR A 315 -12.18 -13.79 -11.47
CA THR A 315 -11.96 -13.09 -10.20
C THR A 315 -13.25 -12.44 -9.71
N LEU A 316 -13.97 -11.74 -10.60
CA LEU A 316 -15.24 -11.09 -10.28
C LEU A 316 -16.31 -12.11 -9.88
N GLU A 317 -16.39 -13.24 -10.59
CA GLU A 317 -17.31 -14.33 -10.26
C GLU A 317 -16.96 -15.01 -8.93
N ALA A 318 -15.69 -15.30 -8.70
CA ALA A 318 -15.22 -15.90 -7.46
C ALA A 318 -15.45 -14.98 -6.25
N MET A 319 -15.46 -13.66 -6.44
CA MET A 319 -15.67 -12.70 -5.37
C MET A 319 -17.08 -12.14 -5.29
N HIS A 320 -17.98 -12.52 -6.21
CA HIS A 320 -19.37 -12.09 -6.19
C HIS A 320 -20.05 -12.41 -4.85
N GLY A 321 -20.79 -11.43 -4.34
CA GLY A 321 -21.48 -11.50 -3.05
C GLY A 321 -20.59 -11.26 -1.83
N LEU A 322 -19.33 -10.83 -2.01
CA LEU A 322 -18.39 -10.56 -0.92
C LEU A 322 -17.78 -9.15 -1.03
N PRO A 323 -17.30 -8.55 0.08
CA PRO A 323 -16.60 -7.27 0.02
C PRO A 323 -15.27 -7.43 -0.72
N HIS A 324 -15.18 -6.87 -1.93
CA HIS A 324 -14.03 -7.01 -2.82
C HIS A 324 -13.61 -5.65 -3.40
N ILE A 325 -12.32 -5.38 -3.37
CA ILE A 325 -11.69 -4.26 -4.08
C ILE A 325 -10.88 -4.86 -5.24
N PHE A 326 -11.26 -4.57 -6.47
CA PHE A 326 -10.53 -5.11 -7.62
C PHE A 326 -9.17 -4.42 -7.73
N ASN A 327 -8.11 -5.22 -7.80
CA ASN A 327 -6.74 -4.73 -7.94
C ASN A 327 -5.86 -5.83 -8.55
N LEU A 328 -4.60 -5.50 -8.80
CA LEU A 328 -3.55 -6.45 -9.09
C LEU A 328 -3.04 -7.11 -7.80
N GLY A 329 -2.32 -8.22 -7.94
CA GLY A 329 -1.59 -8.87 -6.85
C GLY A 329 -0.20 -8.27 -6.58
N HIS A 330 0.28 -7.40 -7.48
CA HIS A 330 1.45 -6.55 -7.29
C HIS A 330 1.30 -5.29 -8.17
N GLY A 331 2.18 -4.29 -8.03
CA GLY A 331 2.11 -3.09 -8.85
C GLY A 331 2.37 -3.30 -10.35
N ILE A 332 1.75 -2.45 -11.17
CA ILE A 332 1.97 -2.33 -12.62
C ILE A 332 3.48 -2.27 -12.92
N VAL A 333 3.88 -2.93 -14.02
CA VAL A 333 5.27 -2.97 -14.49
C VAL A 333 5.48 -2.00 -15.66
N PRO A 334 6.72 -1.55 -15.92
CA PRO A 334 6.99 -0.56 -16.97
C PRO A 334 6.51 -0.99 -18.37
N ASP A 335 6.54 -2.28 -18.66
CA ASP A 335 6.19 -2.86 -19.97
C ASP A 335 4.67 -2.96 -20.19
N THR A 336 3.85 -2.63 -19.19
CA THR A 336 2.40 -2.72 -19.30
C THR A 336 1.85 -1.72 -20.32
N PRO A 337 1.17 -2.18 -21.39
CA PRO A 337 0.55 -1.26 -22.33
C PRO A 337 -0.62 -0.51 -21.67
N PRO A 338 -0.69 0.84 -21.76
CA PRO A 338 -1.78 1.62 -21.19
C PRO A 338 -3.19 1.21 -21.65
N GLU A 339 -3.32 0.69 -22.87
CA GLU A 339 -4.55 0.15 -23.44
C GLU A 339 -5.04 -1.10 -22.71
N ASN A 340 -4.14 -1.93 -22.18
CA ASN A 340 -4.53 -3.10 -21.38
C ASN A 340 -5.08 -2.67 -20.02
N VAL A 341 -4.60 -1.55 -19.47
CA VAL A 341 -5.17 -0.95 -18.25
C VAL A 341 -6.58 -0.45 -18.51
N ALA A 342 -6.80 0.26 -19.64
CA ALA A 342 -8.12 0.73 -20.04
C ALA A 342 -9.09 -0.46 -20.23
N ARG A 343 -8.68 -1.49 -20.97
CA ARG A 343 -9.46 -2.72 -21.16
C ARG A 343 -9.86 -3.37 -19.84
N LEU A 344 -8.92 -3.50 -18.91
CA LEU A 344 -9.18 -4.08 -17.58
C LEU A 344 -10.23 -3.26 -16.83
N VAL A 345 -10.10 -1.93 -16.81
CA VAL A 345 -11.05 -1.03 -16.13
C VAL A 345 -12.44 -1.14 -16.74
N ASP A 346 -12.53 -1.11 -18.07
CA ASP A 346 -13.80 -1.22 -18.79
C ASP A 346 -14.47 -2.58 -18.53
N ARG A 347 -13.70 -3.67 -18.53
CA ARG A 347 -14.22 -5.01 -18.26
C ARG A 347 -14.75 -5.16 -16.83
N VAL A 348 -14.01 -4.66 -15.83
CA VAL A 348 -14.46 -4.65 -14.44
C VAL A 348 -15.74 -3.83 -14.28
N ARG A 349 -15.84 -2.67 -14.93
CA ARG A 349 -17.04 -1.81 -14.88
C ARG A 349 -18.25 -2.38 -15.61
N ALA A 350 -18.02 -3.20 -16.63
CA ALA A 350 -19.10 -3.89 -17.34
C ALA A 350 -19.69 -5.06 -16.54
N PHE A 351 -19.08 -5.45 -15.42
CA PHE A 351 -19.58 -6.51 -14.57
C PHE A 351 -20.87 -6.11 -13.87
N ASN A 352 -21.98 -6.67 -14.37
CA ASN A 352 -23.32 -6.54 -13.81
C ASN A 352 -23.91 -7.92 -13.57
N LYS A 353 -23.75 -8.45 -12.36
CA LYS A 353 -24.64 -9.50 -11.83
C LYS A 353 -25.58 -8.82 -10.84
N VAL A 354 -26.80 -8.54 -11.28
CA VAL A 354 -27.88 -8.16 -10.37
C VAL A 354 -28.10 -9.37 -9.46
N SER A 355 -28.01 -9.17 -8.15
CA SER A 355 -28.31 -10.22 -7.17
C SER A 355 -29.71 -10.76 -7.45
N ALA A 356 -29.82 -12.07 -7.68
CA ALA A 356 -31.11 -12.76 -7.69
C ALA A 356 -31.68 -12.83 -6.28
#